data_AF-A0A2X2TA15-F1
#
_entry.id   AF-A0A2X2TA15-F1
#
_cell.length_a   1.000
_cell.length_b   1.000
_cell.length_c   1.000
_cell.angle_alpha   90.00
_cell.angle_beta   90.00
_cell.angle_gamma   90.00
#
_symmetry.space_group_name_H-M   'P 1'
#
loop_
_entity.id
_entity.type
_entity.pdbx_description
1 polymer ?
#
loop_
_entity_poly.entity_id
_entity_poly.type
_entity_poly.pdbx_seq_one_letter_code
_entity_poly.pdbx_strand_id
1 'polypeptide(L)' 'MWCKVPAWFETLEYQFPDRQISLWFYLVEQWEGEPWGKEGQPGRWIAQGELIADEFPPANEPVILKLLNA' A
#
# COMPACT_ATOMS: atom_id res chain seq x y z
N MET A 1 -1.47 12.74 -10.75
CA MET A 1 -1.00 12.73 -9.36
C MET A 1 0.52 12.70 -9.33
N TRP A 2 1.13 13.52 -8.49
CA TRP A 2 2.55 13.49 -8.17
C TRP A 2 2.70 13.45 -6.65
N CYS A 3 3.30 12.40 -6.10
CA CYS A 3 3.54 12.30 -4.66
C CYS A 3 4.61 13.32 -4.23
N LYS A 4 4.40 13.98 -3.09
CA LYS A 4 5.49 14.65 -2.36
C LYS A 4 6.34 13.59 -1.67
N VAL A 5 7.42 14.03 -0.98
CA VAL A 5 8.34 13.12 -0.27
C VAL A 5 7.54 12.25 0.70
N PRO A 6 7.45 10.94 0.47
CA PRO A 6 6.67 10.08 1.33
C PRO A 6 7.49 9.61 2.53
N ALA A 7 6.81 9.28 3.63
CA ALA A 7 7.45 8.69 4.80
C ALA A 7 7.59 7.18 4.61
N TRP A 8 8.73 6.60 5.00
CA TRP A 8 8.85 5.14 5.09
C TRP A 8 7.89 4.61 6.16
N PHE A 9 7.16 3.54 5.85
CA PHE A 9 6.14 2.96 6.73
C PHE A 9 6.47 1.55 7.19
N GLU A 10 6.82 0.66 6.26
CA GLU A 10 7.15 -0.74 6.56
C GLU A 10 7.96 -1.36 5.43
N THR A 11 8.81 -2.35 5.74
CA THR A 11 9.43 -3.21 4.73
C THR A 11 9.19 -4.67 5.09
N LEU A 12 8.65 -5.44 4.13
CA LEU A 12 8.41 -6.87 4.29
C LEU A 12 9.30 -7.66 3.33
N GLU A 13 9.97 -8.69 3.85
CA GLU A 13 10.87 -9.56 3.09
C GLU A 13 10.28 -10.97 2.97
N TYR A 14 10.20 -11.47 1.75
CA TYR A 14 9.71 -12.82 1.46
C TYR A 14 10.77 -13.61 0.70
N GLN A 15 11.09 -14.79 1.22
CA GLN A 15 12.02 -15.73 0.62
C GLN A 15 11.24 -16.90 0.01
N PHE A 16 11.29 -17.03 -1.30
CA PHE A 16 10.77 -18.18 -2.05
C PHE A 16 11.95 -19.02 -2.57
N PRO A 17 11.74 -20.30 -2.91
CA PRO A 17 12.82 -21.15 -3.41
C PRO A 17 13.54 -20.61 -4.66
N ASP A 18 12.85 -19.82 -5.49
CA ASP A 18 13.36 -19.29 -6.76
C ASP A 18 13.59 -17.77 -6.77
N ARG A 19 13.16 -17.03 -5.73
CA ARG A 19 13.24 -15.56 -5.69
C ARG A 19 13.16 -14.99 -4.28
N GLN A 20 13.78 -13.84 -4.10
CA GLN A 20 13.59 -12.97 -2.94
C GLN A 20 12.74 -11.77 -3.37
N ILE A 21 11.74 -11.41 -2.56
CA ILE A 21 10.87 -10.26 -2.78
C ILE A 21 10.93 -9.35 -1.56
N SER A 22 11.25 -8.08 -1.79
CA SER A 22 11.20 -7.02 -0.78
C SER A 22 10.07 -6.05 -1.14
N LEU A 23 9.09 -5.92 -0.26
CA LEU A 23 7.99 -4.95 -0.39
C LEU A 23 8.27 -3.75 0.50
N TRP A 24 8.38 -2.57 -0.11
CA TRP A 24 8.62 -1.31 0.58
C TRP A 24 7.34 -0.46 0.57
N PHE A 25 6.76 -0.27 1.75
CA PHE A 25 5.54 0.51 1.93
C PHE A 25 5.92 1.92 2.39
N TYR A 26 5.36 2.90 1.69
CA TYR A 26 5.54 4.31 1.99
C TYR A 26 4.18 4.95 2.24
N LEU A 27 4.08 5.77 3.29
CA LEU A 27 2.90 6.57 3.55
C LEU A 27 2.99 7.88 2.76
N VAL A 28 1.99 8.11 1.92
CA VAL A 28 1.87 9.31 1.08
C VAL A 28 0.71 10.16 1.60
N GLU A 29 1.02 11.21 2.35
CA GLU A 29 0.00 12.10 2.93
C GLU A 29 -0.19 13.40 2.14
N GLN A 30 0.74 13.70 1.22
CA GLN A 30 0.70 14.91 0.39
C GLN A 30 1.05 14.60 -1.06
N TRP A 31 0.29 15.19 -1.97
CA TRP A 31 0.47 15.04 -3.42
C TRP A 31 -0.14 16.22 -4.19
N GLU A 32 0.19 16.32 -5.47
CA GLU A 32 -0.41 17.28 -6.40
C GLU A 32 -1.30 16.60 -7.45
N GLY A 33 -2.47 17.21 -7.69
CA GLY A 33 -3.52 16.70 -8.58
C GLY A 33 -4.28 15.52 -7.97
N GLU A 34 -5.26 14.98 -8.71
CA GLU A 34 -6.06 13.85 -8.21
C GLU A 34 -5.46 12.49 -8.61
N PRO A 35 -5.50 11.46 -7.74
CA PRO A 35 -5.19 10.08 -8.10
C PRO A 35 -6.19 9.51 -9.11
N TRP A 36 -5.68 8.84 -10.14
CA TRP A 36 -6.51 8.22 -11.19
C TRP A 36 -5.78 7.04 -11.83
N GLY A 37 -6.55 6.15 -12.46
CA GLY A 37 -6.04 4.97 -13.17
C GLY A 37 -5.34 5.34 -14.48
N LYS A 38 -4.06 5.74 -14.41
CA LYS A 38 -3.26 6.19 -15.55
C LYS A 38 -3.18 5.19 -16.71
N GLU A 39 -3.22 3.90 -16.39
CA GLU A 39 -3.16 2.77 -17.33
C GLU A 39 -4.52 2.07 -17.48
N GLY A 40 -5.61 2.71 -17.04
CA GLY A 40 -6.96 2.14 -17.07
C GLY A 40 -7.26 1.19 -15.90
N GLN A 41 -6.38 1.12 -14.90
CA GLN A 41 -6.63 0.32 -13.70
C GLN A 41 -7.79 0.91 -12.88
N PRO A 42 -8.72 0.06 -12.38
CA PRO A 42 -9.76 0.51 -11.49
C PRO A 42 -9.17 0.96 -10.16
N GLY A 43 -9.76 2.00 -9.58
CA GLY A 43 -9.38 2.52 -8.27
C GLY A 43 -10.56 3.18 -7.58
N ARG A 44 -10.60 3.09 -6.26
CA ARG A 44 -11.59 3.78 -5.42
C ARG A 44 -10.93 4.19 -4.11
N TRP A 45 -11.47 5.25 -3.51
CA TRP A 45 -11.14 5.60 -2.13
C TRP A 45 -11.92 4.70 -1.17
N ILE A 46 -11.27 4.32 -0.06
CA ILE A 46 -11.83 3.50 1.02
C ILE A 46 -11.49 4.20 2.33
N ALA A 47 -12.44 4.29 3.26
CA ALA A 47 -12.12 4.77 4.60
C ALA A 47 -11.17 3.79 5.29
N GLN A 48 -10.18 4.31 6.03
CA GLN A 48 -9.16 3.47 6.67
C GLN A 48 -9.77 2.39 7.58
N GLY A 49 -10.83 2.72 8.34
CA GLY A 49 -11.54 1.78 9.20
C GLY A 49 -12.42 0.75 8.48
N GLU A 50 -12.57 0.86 7.16
CA GLU A 50 -13.29 -0.09 6.30
C GLU A 50 -12.35 -1.04 5.55
N LEU A 51 -11.04 -0.96 5.80
CA LEU A 51 -10.08 -1.89 5.20
C LEU A 51 -10.32 -3.32 5.70
N ILE A 52 -10.35 -4.28 4.77
CA ILE A 52 -10.46 -5.71 5.05
C ILE A 52 -9.19 -6.38 4.53
N ALA A 53 -8.37 -6.96 5.42
CA ALA A 53 -7.06 -7.51 5.05
C ALA A 53 -7.14 -8.59 3.96
N ASP A 54 -8.18 -9.42 3.99
CA ASP A 54 -8.41 -10.51 3.03
C ASP A 54 -8.75 -10.03 1.60
N GLU A 55 -9.07 -8.75 1.40
CA GLU A 55 -9.25 -8.16 0.06
C GLU A 55 -7.91 -7.81 -0.61
N PHE A 56 -6.79 -7.91 0.11
CA PHE A 56 -5.44 -7.65 -0.38
C PHE A 56 -4.66 -8.96 -0.55
N PRO A 57 -3.54 -8.96 -1.31
CA PRO A 57 -2.64 -10.10 -1.32
C PRO A 57 -2.21 -10.47 0.11
N PRO A 58 -2.08 -11.77 0.47
CA PRO A 58 -1.74 -12.19 1.83
C PRO A 58 -0.47 -11.53 2.38
N ALA A 59 0.48 -11.19 1.50
CA ALA A 59 1.71 -10.49 1.86
C ALA A 59 1.49 -9.07 2.46
N ASN A 60 0.29 -8.49 2.30
CA ASN A 60 -0.03 -7.14 2.74
C ASN A 60 -0.76 -7.10 4.09
N GLU A 61 -1.22 -8.24 4.61
CA GLU A 61 -1.97 -8.32 5.87
C GLU A 61 -1.30 -7.55 7.02
N PRO A 62 0.03 -7.69 7.27
CA PRO A 62 0.67 -6.96 8.37
C PRO A 62 0.57 -5.43 8.24
N VAL A 63 0.63 -4.93 7.00
CA VAL A 63 0.54 -3.49 6.70
C VAL A 63 -0.89 -3.00 6.85
N ILE A 64 -1.88 -3.77 6.42
CA ILE A 64 -3.30 -3.42 6.61
C ILE A 64 -3.65 -3.37 8.10
N LEU A 65 -3.22 -4.37 8.89
CA LEU A 65 -3.42 -4.37 10.34
C LEU A 65 -2.69 -3.19 11.01
N LYS A 66 -1.48 -2.84 10.55
CA LYS A 66 -0.75 -1.67 11.07
C LYS A 66 -1.50 -0.37 10.78
N LEU A 67 -2.09 -0.22 9.59
CA LEU A 67 -2.93 0.93 9.25
C LEU A 67 -4.18 0.98 10.13
N LEU A 68 -4.88 -0.12 10.35
CA LEU A 68 -6.09 -0.14 11.18
C LEU A 68 -5.87 0.22 12.66
N ASN A 69 -4.63 0.07 13.15
CA ASN A 69 -4.25 0.34 14.53
C ASN A 69 -3.51 1.68 14.72
N ALA A 70 -3.38 2.48 13.66
CA ALA A 70 -2.67 3.77 13.66
C ALA A 70 -3.53 4.93 14.18
#